data_AF-A0A7L3K4A2-F1
#
_entry.id   AF-A0A7L3K4A2-F1
#
_cell.length_a   1.000
_cell.length_b   1.000
_cell.length_c   1.000
_cell.angle_alpha   90.00
_cell.angle_beta   90.00
_cell.angle_gamma   90.00
#
_symmetry.space_group_name_H-M   'P 1'
#
loop_
_entity.id
_entity.type
_entity.pdbx_description
1 polymer ?
#
loop_
_entity_poly.entity_id
_entity_poly.type
_entity_poly.pdbx_seq_one_letter_code
_entity_poly.pdbx_strand_id
1 'polypeptide(L)'
;EELKEKLQKYVDGVNAHKPGFIKVVWHSKQEGLIRSRVSGWRAATAPVVALFDAHVEFNVGWAEPVLTRIKENRKRVISPSFDNIKYDNFEIEEYPLSAQGFDWELWCRYLNPPKSWWKLENTTAPIRSPALIGCFIVDREYFQEIGLLDEGMEVYGGENVELGIRVWQCGGSVEVLPCSRIAHIERAHKPYTEDLTAHVRRNTLRVAKVWMDEFKSHVYMAWNIPQEDSGIDIGDISERKALRKKLQCKTFRWYLVSVYPEMRMYSDTVAYGVLQNGLKSDLCLDQGPDTENIPIMYICHGMTPQ
;
A
#
# COMPACT_ATOMS: atom_id res chain seq x y z
N GLU A 1 19.70 -19.00 12.51
CA GLU A 1 21.03 -19.36 11.98
C GLU A 1 21.20 -18.90 10.53
N GLU A 2 20.29 -19.29 9.62
CA GLU A 2 20.28 -18.91 8.19
C GLU A 2 20.43 -17.40 7.93
N LEU A 3 19.47 -16.59 8.42
CA LEU A 3 19.46 -15.13 8.16
C LEU A 3 20.44 -14.33 9.03
N LYS A 4 21.35 -14.98 9.76
CA LYS A 4 22.39 -14.33 10.57
C LYS A 4 23.76 -14.65 9.99
N GLU A 5 24.42 -15.68 10.53
CA GLU A 5 25.80 -16.00 10.18
C GLU A 5 25.96 -16.47 8.74
N LYS A 6 25.02 -17.27 8.22
CA LYS A 6 25.10 -17.76 6.83
C LYS A 6 24.89 -16.63 5.83
N LEU A 7 23.91 -15.75 6.06
CA LEU A 7 23.72 -14.54 5.27
C LEU A 7 24.97 -13.65 5.29
N GLN A 8 25.55 -13.42 6.47
CA GLN A 8 26.75 -12.59 6.60
C GLN A 8 27.92 -13.17 5.80
N LYS A 9 28.18 -14.48 5.92
CA LYS A 9 29.21 -15.18 5.15
C LYS A 9 29.01 -15.03 3.64
N TYR A 10 27.77 -15.14 3.16
CA TYR A 10 27.45 -14.93 1.75
C TYR A 10 27.74 -13.49 1.30
N VAL A 11 27.28 -12.51 2.08
CA VAL A 11 27.50 -11.08 1.81
C VAL A 11 28.99 -10.74 1.77
N ASP A 12 29.77 -11.26 2.73
CA ASP A 12 31.21 -11.07 2.79
C ASP A 12 31.91 -11.67 1.56
N GLY A 13 31.48 -12.86 1.12
CA GLY A 13 31.99 -13.51 -0.09
C GLY A 13 31.73 -12.69 -1.37
N VAL A 14 30.53 -12.11 -1.51
CA VAL A 14 30.20 -11.23 -2.65
C VAL A 14 31.02 -9.94 -2.58
N ASN A 15 31.09 -9.32 -1.40
CA ASN A 15 31.80 -8.06 -1.21
C ASN A 15 33.33 -8.20 -1.34
N ALA A 16 33.89 -9.38 -1.10
CA ALA A 16 35.30 -9.65 -1.39
C ALA A 16 35.64 -9.50 -2.88
N HIS A 17 34.68 -9.80 -3.78
CA HIS A 17 34.85 -9.64 -5.22
C HIS A 17 34.39 -8.27 -5.71
N LYS A 18 33.36 -7.69 -5.07
CA LYS A 18 32.81 -6.37 -5.42
C LYS A 18 32.56 -5.56 -4.14
N PRO A 19 33.57 -4.83 -3.65
CA PRO A 19 33.48 -4.12 -2.38
C PRO A 19 32.27 -3.18 -2.29
N GLY A 20 31.49 -3.35 -1.22
CA GLY A 20 30.32 -2.52 -0.93
C GLY A 20 29.10 -2.79 -1.83
N PHE A 21 29.08 -3.88 -2.59
CA PHE A 21 27.96 -4.21 -3.47
C PHE A 21 26.69 -4.55 -2.70
N ILE A 22 26.80 -5.33 -1.63
CA ILE A 22 25.69 -5.67 -0.75
C ILE A 22 25.91 -5.06 0.62
N LYS A 23 24.92 -4.32 1.12
CA LYS A 23 24.91 -3.76 2.47
C LYS A 23 23.71 -4.29 3.24
N VAL A 24 23.96 -4.86 4.42
CA VAL A 24 22.91 -5.31 5.34
C VAL A 24 22.73 -4.27 6.43
N VAL A 25 21.48 -3.89 6.70
CA VAL A 25 21.10 -2.99 7.78
C VAL A 25 20.36 -3.80 8.83
N TRP A 26 20.90 -3.87 10.03
CA TRP A 26 20.34 -4.64 11.14
C TRP A 26 19.56 -3.73 12.09
N HIS A 27 18.38 -4.19 12.52
CA HIS A 27 17.62 -3.57 13.62
C HIS A 27 17.79 -4.40 14.89
N SER A 28 17.85 -3.74 16.03
CA SER A 28 17.90 -4.40 17.35
C SER A 28 16.54 -4.94 17.82
N LYS A 29 15.46 -4.52 17.18
CA LYS A 29 14.07 -4.96 17.43
C LYS A 29 13.29 -5.06 16.13
N GLN A 30 12.11 -5.67 16.16
CA GLN A 30 11.20 -5.74 15.01
C GLN A 30 10.63 -4.34 14.70
N GLU A 31 11.08 -3.75 13.60
CA GLU A 31 10.65 -2.40 13.17
C GLU A 31 9.48 -2.43 12.18
N GLY A 32 9.09 -3.61 11.69
CA GLY A 32 8.05 -3.76 10.66
C GLY A 32 8.51 -3.29 9.28
N LEU A 33 7.65 -3.47 8.28
CA LEU A 33 7.94 -3.17 6.87
C LEU A 33 8.29 -1.70 6.67
N ILE A 34 7.49 -0.80 7.24
CA ILE A 34 7.55 0.64 6.99
C ILE A 34 8.91 1.22 7.39
N ARG A 35 9.29 1.08 8.65
CA ARG A 35 10.55 1.63 9.18
C ARG A 35 11.77 0.91 8.62
N SER A 36 11.64 -0.37 8.25
CA SER A 36 12.70 -1.11 7.57
C SER A 36 12.97 -0.57 6.17
N ARG A 37 11.92 -0.28 5.39
CA ARG A 37 12.02 0.39 4.09
C ARG A 37 12.68 1.77 4.21
N VAL A 38 12.30 2.56 5.22
CA VAL A 38 12.93 3.87 5.48
C VAL A 38 14.40 3.74 5.89
N SER A 39 14.75 2.75 6.70
CA SER A 39 16.14 2.46 7.09
C SER A 39 17.00 2.07 5.88
N GLY A 40 16.45 1.23 4.99
CA GLY A 40 17.09 0.89 3.71
C GLY A 40 17.32 2.13 2.83
N TRP A 41 16.31 3.00 2.72
CA TRP A 41 16.43 4.27 2.01
C TRP A 41 17.54 5.16 2.58
N ARG A 42 17.64 5.30 3.92
CA ARG A 42 18.70 6.08 4.59
C ARG A 42 20.10 5.55 4.27
N ALA A 43 20.23 4.23 4.08
CA ALA A 43 21.49 3.60 3.75
C ALA A 43 21.85 3.66 2.26
N ALA A 44 20.86 3.86 1.38
CA ALA A 44 21.03 3.95 -0.06
C ALA A 44 21.58 5.33 -0.49
N THR A 45 22.45 5.32 -1.49
CA THR A 45 23.16 6.54 -1.97
C THR A 45 22.81 6.90 -3.40
N ALA A 46 22.19 6.00 -4.17
CA ALA A 46 21.86 6.23 -5.56
C ALA A 46 20.74 7.29 -5.74
N PRO A 47 20.71 8.02 -6.87
CA PRO A 47 19.68 9.04 -7.12
C PRO A 47 18.24 8.48 -7.18
N VAL A 48 18.09 7.22 -7.57
CA VAL A 48 16.82 6.51 -7.62
C VAL A 48 16.87 5.33 -6.66
N VAL A 49 15.82 5.17 -5.86
CA VAL A 49 15.67 4.03 -4.95
C VAL A 49 14.53 3.13 -5.44
N ALA A 50 14.73 1.83 -5.32
CA ALA A 50 13.73 0.84 -5.63
C ALA A 50 13.47 -0.01 -4.39
N LEU A 51 12.22 -0.02 -3.92
CA LEU A 51 11.80 -0.70 -2.70
C LEU A 51 10.98 -1.91 -3.11
N PHE A 52 11.57 -3.09 -2.93
CA PHE A 52 10.99 -4.38 -3.29
C PHE A 52 10.88 -5.30 -2.08
N ASP A 53 9.96 -6.24 -2.20
CA ASP A 53 9.83 -7.35 -1.26
C ASP A 53 10.96 -8.37 -1.48
N ALA A 54 11.28 -9.15 -0.44
CA ALA A 54 12.39 -10.13 -0.50
C ALA A 54 12.09 -11.39 -1.34
N HIS A 55 10.96 -11.44 -2.03
CA HIS A 55 10.42 -12.61 -2.74
C HIS A 55 9.83 -12.15 -4.08
N VAL A 56 10.69 -11.52 -4.87
CA VAL A 56 10.39 -11.04 -6.23
C VAL A 56 11.44 -11.55 -7.20
N GLU A 57 11.03 -11.80 -8.43
CA GLU A 57 11.89 -12.06 -9.57
C GLU A 57 11.73 -10.96 -10.62
N PHE A 58 12.84 -10.52 -11.20
CA PHE A 58 12.87 -9.38 -12.10
C PHE A 58 12.98 -9.87 -13.54
N ASN A 59 12.07 -9.40 -14.42
CA ASN A 59 12.21 -9.66 -15.86
C ASN A 59 13.37 -8.86 -16.46
N VAL A 60 13.89 -9.36 -17.58
CA VAL A 60 14.93 -8.66 -18.36
C VAL A 60 14.39 -7.29 -18.81
N GLY A 61 15.19 -6.24 -18.63
CA GLY A 61 14.84 -4.90 -19.09
C GLY A 61 13.83 -4.16 -18.20
N TRP A 62 13.59 -4.61 -16.96
CA TRP A 62 12.63 -3.96 -16.06
C TRP A 62 13.03 -2.53 -15.66
N ALA A 63 14.33 -2.24 -15.55
CA ALA A 63 14.82 -1.02 -14.92
C ALA A 63 14.86 0.19 -15.88
N GLU A 64 15.24 -0.02 -17.12
CA GLU A 64 15.42 1.01 -18.15
C GLU A 64 14.17 1.87 -18.40
N PRO A 65 12.95 1.30 -18.60
CA PRO A 65 11.74 2.11 -18.76
C PRO A 65 11.42 2.91 -17.49
N VAL A 66 11.65 2.35 -16.30
CA VAL A 66 11.43 3.02 -15.01
C VAL A 66 12.35 4.22 -14.86
N LEU A 67 13.66 4.03 -15.08
CA LEU A 67 14.66 5.08 -14.95
C LEU A 67 14.43 6.21 -15.96
N THR A 68 14.06 5.88 -17.19
CA THR A 68 13.69 6.87 -18.21
C THR A 68 12.50 7.69 -17.75
N ARG A 69 11.47 7.03 -17.20
CA ARG A 69 10.25 7.69 -16.75
C ARG A 69 10.46 8.63 -15.57
N ILE A 70 11.32 8.25 -14.61
CA ILE A 70 11.69 9.10 -13.48
C ILE A 70 12.56 10.28 -13.95
N LYS A 71 13.48 10.06 -14.90
CA LYS A 71 14.32 11.13 -15.46
C LYS A 71 13.50 12.25 -16.12
N GLU A 72 12.44 11.89 -16.84
CA GLU A 72 11.51 12.86 -17.45
C GLU A 72 10.77 13.71 -16.42
N ASN A 73 10.43 13.13 -15.26
CA ASN A 73 9.80 13.86 -14.16
C ASN A 73 10.04 13.13 -12.83
N ARG A 74 10.91 13.72 -11.99
CA ARG A 74 11.30 13.15 -10.69
C ARG A 74 10.15 12.97 -9.70
N LYS A 75 9.01 13.64 -9.91
CA LYS A 75 7.83 13.56 -9.02
C LYS A 75 6.91 12.36 -9.32
N ARG A 76 7.36 11.44 -10.18
CA ARG A 76 6.65 10.19 -10.47
C ARG A 76 7.10 9.10 -9.50
N VAL A 77 6.15 8.41 -8.91
CA VAL A 77 6.37 7.14 -8.22
C VAL A 77 5.91 6.03 -9.15
N ILE A 78 6.84 5.15 -9.49
CA ILE A 78 6.62 4.11 -10.48
C ILE A 78 6.41 2.77 -9.77
N SER A 79 5.33 2.08 -10.11
CA SER A 79 5.14 0.68 -9.76
C SER A 79 5.35 -0.17 -11.02
N PRO A 80 6.06 -1.30 -10.94
CA PRO A 80 6.10 -2.25 -12.05
C PRO A 80 4.72 -2.91 -12.24
N SER A 81 4.52 -3.55 -13.40
CA SER A 81 3.48 -4.56 -13.55
C SER A 81 3.88 -5.81 -12.76
N PHE A 82 2.95 -6.37 -12.00
CA PHE A 82 3.20 -7.57 -11.19
C PHE A 82 2.66 -8.80 -11.91
N ASP A 83 3.48 -9.84 -11.96
CA ASP A 83 3.11 -11.22 -12.27
C ASP A 83 3.08 -12.04 -10.97
N ASN A 84 2.33 -13.14 -10.97
CA ASN A 84 2.26 -14.02 -9.81
C ASN A 84 3.28 -15.14 -9.92
N ILE A 85 4.03 -15.38 -8.85
CA ILE A 85 4.78 -16.62 -8.65
C ILE A 85 3.95 -17.49 -7.72
N LYS A 86 3.42 -18.61 -8.23
CA LYS A 86 2.62 -19.53 -7.43
C LYS A 86 3.46 -20.08 -6.27
N TYR A 87 2.94 -19.98 -5.05
CA TYR A 87 3.71 -20.30 -3.84
C TYR A 87 4.07 -21.79 -3.69
N ASP A 88 3.36 -22.67 -4.39
CA ASP A 88 3.46 -24.13 -4.27
C ASP A 88 4.43 -24.74 -5.29
N ASN A 89 4.43 -24.24 -6.54
CA ASN A 89 5.24 -24.79 -7.62
C ASN A 89 6.20 -23.78 -8.29
N PHE A 90 6.20 -22.51 -7.86
CA PHE A 90 7.01 -21.41 -8.39
C PHE A 90 6.81 -21.12 -9.89
N GLU A 91 5.72 -21.58 -10.48
CA GLU A 91 5.33 -21.21 -11.84
C GLU A 91 4.95 -19.72 -11.89
N ILE A 92 5.44 -19.02 -12.91
CA ILE A 92 5.08 -17.63 -13.17
C ILE A 92 3.79 -17.58 -13.98
N GLU A 93 2.77 -16.96 -13.42
CA GLU A 93 1.50 -16.65 -14.08
C GLU A 93 1.47 -15.16 -14.44
N GLU A 94 1.35 -14.88 -15.75
CA GLU A 94 1.25 -13.51 -16.23
C GLU A 94 -0.09 -12.89 -15.85
N TYR A 95 -0.07 -11.77 -15.13
CA TYR A 95 -1.28 -11.05 -14.77
C TYR A 95 -1.66 -9.99 -15.82
N PRO A 96 -2.97 -9.74 -16.00
CA PRO A 96 -3.45 -8.67 -16.86
C PRO A 96 -2.96 -7.29 -16.43
N LEU A 97 -2.75 -6.41 -17.41
CA LEU A 97 -2.43 -5.01 -17.16
C LEU A 97 -3.56 -4.34 -16.37
N SER A 98 -3.19 -3.75 -15.24
CA SER A 98 -4.13 -3.17 -14.29
C SER A 98 -3.61 -1.84 -13.74
N ALA A 99 -4.56 -0.94 -13.47
CA ALA A 99 -4.31 0.16 -12.56
C ALA A 99 -4.38 -0.35 -11.12
N GLN A 100 -3.88 0.45 -10.18
CA GLN A 100 -3.82 0.08 -8.76
C GLN A 100 -4.69 1.05 -7.94
N GLY A 101 -5.61 0.50 -7.15
CA GLY A 101 -6.56 1.24 -6.32
C GLY A 101 -6.72 0.65 -4.93
N PHE A 102 -7.79 1.02 -4.23
CA PHE A 102 -8.10 0.54 -2.89
C PHE A 102 -9.59 0.72 -2.55
N ASP A 103 -10.07 -0.02 -1.55
CA ASP A 103 -11.40 0.14 -0.97
C ASP A 103 -11.40 1.01 0.30
N TRP A 104 -12.55 1.22 0.95
CA TRP A 104 -12.62 2.08 2.14
C TRP A 104 -11.99 1.47 3.40
N GLU A 105 -11.68 0.17 3.39
CA GLU A 105 -10.82 -0.44 4.42
C GLU A 105 -9.34 -0.14 4.17
N LEU A 106 -9.01 0.48 3.03
CA LEU A 106 -7.67 0.74 2.50
C LEU A 106 -6.91 -0.54 2.13
N TRP A 107 -7.64 -1.60 1.76
CA TRP A 107 -7.05 -2.76 1.10
C TRP A 107 -6.80 -2.44 -0.36
N CYS A 108 -5.61 -2.81 -0.84
CA CYS A 108 -5.23 -2.61 -2.23
C CYS A 108 -6.09 -3.48 -3.17
N ARG A 109 -6.47 -2.92 -4.31
CA ARG A 109 -7.26 -3.59 -5.34
C ARG A 109 -6.63 -3.37 -6.71
N TYR A 110 -6.65 -4.40 -7.55
CA TYR A 110 -6.41 -4.23 -8.97
C TYR A 110 -7.64 -3.64 -9.64
N LEU A 111 -7.42 -2.64 -10.49
CA LEU A 111 -8.46 -1.96 -11.25
C LEU A 111 -8.22 -2.16 -12.73
N ASN A 112 -9.30 -2.12 -13.51
CA ASN A 112 -9.17 -1.96 -14.95
C ASN A 112 -8.46 -0.64 -15.25
N PRO A 113 -7.52 -0.59 -16.23
CA PRO A 113 -6.95 0.65 -16.68
C PRO A 113 -8.05 1.64 -17.10
N PRO A 114 -7.85 2.96 -16.88
CA PRO A 114 -8.88 3.95 -17.15
C PRO A 114 -9.25 3.94 -18.64
N LYS A 115 -10.52 4.23 -18.96
CA LYS A 115 -11.02 4.23 -20.35
C LYS A 115 -10.16 5.08 -21.30
N SER A 116 -9.60 6.18 -20.81
CA SER A 116 -8.70 7.05 -21.58
C SER A 116 -7.41 6.36 -21.99
N TRP A 117 -6.89 5.42 -21.20
CA TRP A 117 -5.69 4.65 -21.51
C TRP A 117 -5.95 3.69 -22.66
N TRP A 118 -7.08 2.97 -22.64
CA TRP A 118 -7.48 2.08 -23.75
C TRP A 118 -7.64 2.82 -25.09
N LYS A 119 -8.11 4.08 -25.06
CA LYS A 119 -8.21 4.93 -26.25
C LYS A 119 -6.86 5.34 -26.86
N LEU A 120 -5.75 5.15 -26.16
CA LEU A 120 -4.41 5.42 -26.70
C LEU A 120 -3.97 4.35 -27.70
N GLU A 121 -4.61 3.17 -27.69
CA GLU A 121 -4.24 2.02 -28.53
C GLU A 121 -2.75 1.64 -28.40
N ASN A 122 -2.15 1.95 -27.25
CA ASN A 122 -0.75 1.67 -26.95
C ASN A 122 -0.64 0.93 -25.62
N THR A 123 -0.45 -0.39 -25.70
CA THR A 123 -0.35 -1.28 -24.53
C THR A 123 0.94 -1.08 -23.71
N THR A 124 1.91 -0.33 -24.24
CA THR A 124 3.16 0.03 -23.52
C THR A 124 3.05 1.33 -22.74
N ALA A 125 1.97 2.09 -22.94
CA ALA A 125 1.81 3.39 -22.31
C ALA A 125 1.69 3.25 -20.76
N PRO A 126 2.26 4.19 -19.98
CA PRO A 126 2.07 4.21 -18.53
C PRO A 126 0.59 4.27 -18.14
N ILE A 127 0.21 3.44 -17.17
CA ILE A 127 -1.15 3.42 -16.61
C ILE A 127 -1.14 4.31 -15.37
N ARG A 128 -1.97 5.37 -15.35
CA ARG A 128 -2.16 6.19 -14.15
C ARG A 128 -2.95 5.39 -13.12
N SER A 129 -2.42 5.31 -11.90
CA SER A 129 -3.00 4.51 -10.83
C SER A 129 -3.33 5.36 -9.60
N PRO A 130 -4.52 5.23 -9.00
CA PRO A 130 -4.86 5.90 -7.74
C PRO A 130 -3.89 5.62 -6.59
N ALA A 131 -3.43 4.38 -6.47
CA ALA A 131 -2.60 3.90 -5.36
C ALA A 131 -1.41 3.07 -5.85
N LEU A 132 -0.61 2.62 -4.89
CA LEU A 132 0.52 1.71 -5.06
C LEU A 132 0.19 0.35 -4.43
N ILE A 133 0.66 -0.73 -5.03
CA ILE A 133 0.61 -2.08 -4.45
C ILE A 133 2.04 -2.52 -4.14
N GLY A 134 2.44 -2.45 -2.87
CA GLY A 134 3.67 -3.04 -2.38
C GLY A 134 4.95 -2.37 -2.90
N CYS A 135 5.45 -2.82 -4.06
CA CYS A 135 6.77 -2.44 -4.59
C CYS A 135 6.71 -1.18 -5.45
N PHE A 136 7.71 -0.32 -5.30
CA PHE A 136 7.78 0.93 -6.05
C PHE A 136 9.21 1.46 -6.21
N ILE A 137 9.38 2.31 -7.20
CA ILE A 137 10.62 2.98 -7.56
C ILE A 137 10.38 4.48 -7.59
N VAL A 138 11.29 5.25 -7.00
CA VAL A 138 11.12 6.69 -6.82
C VAL A 138 12.47 7.40 -6.78
N ASP A 139 12.48 8.66 -7.22
CA ASP A 139 13.60 9.56 -7.00
C ASP A 139 13.87 9.73 -5.49
N ARG A 140 15.13 9.55 -5.09
CA ARG A 140 15.53 9.47 -3.67
C ARG A 140 15.24 10.77 -2.92
N GLU A 141 15.52 11.91 -3.55
CA GLU A 141 15.32 13.23 -2.96
C GLU A 141 13.85 13.59 -2.90
N TYR A 142 13.11 13.34 -3.99
CA TYR A 142 11.66 13.52 -4.01
C TYR A 142 10.98 12.72 -2.90
N PHE A 143 11.37 11.45 -2.70
CA PHE A 143 10.79 10.63 -1.64
C PHE A 143 11.01 11.23 -0.25
N GLN A 144 12.18 11.83 0.00
CA GLN A 144 12.46 12.56 1.23
C GLN A 144 11.65 13.85 1.35
N GLU A 145 11.55 14.63 0.28
CA GLU A 145 10.80 15.88 0.23
C GLU A 145 9.32 15.68 0.60
N ILE A 146 8.72 14.58 0.13
CA ILE A 146 7.35 14.21 0.46
C ILE A 146 7.22 13.46 1.79
N GLY A 147 8.30 13.32 2.57
CA GLY A 147 8.27 12.78 3.93
C GLY A 147 8.28 11.26 4.05
N LEU A 148 8.94 10.54 3.11
CA LEU A 148 9.17 9.09 3.14
C LEU A 148 7.87 8.30 3.40
N LEU A 149 7.92 7.16 4.08
CA LEU A 149 6.73 6.50 4.65
C LEU A 149 6.48 7.05 6.07
N ASP A 150 5.23 6.98 6.53
CA ASP A 150 4.88 7.37 7.90
C ASP A 150 5.45 6.37 8.93
N GLU A 151 6.60 6.69 9.53
CA GLU A 151 7.26 5.85 10.54
C GLU A 151 6.44 5.67 11.84
N GLY A 152 5.34 6.43 12.01
CA GLY A 152 4.35 6.19 13.06
C GLY A 152 3.40 5.02 12.79
N MET A 153 3.39 4.47 11.57
CA MET A 153 2.71 3.22 11.24
C MET A 153 3.45 2.01 11.81
N GLU A 154 2.71 0.96 12.11
CA GLU A 154 3.22 -0.24 12.76
C GLU A 154 3.11 -1.45 11.84
N VAL A 155 4.14 -2.30 11.87
CA VAL A 155 4.20 -3.62 11.22
C VAL A 155 3.94 -3.60 9.70
N TYR A 156 2.68 -3.51 9.28
CA TYR A 156 2.22 -3.61 7.90
C TYR A 156 0.82 -3.00 7.74
N GLY A 157 0.49 -2.51 6.55
CA GLY A 157 -0.85 -2.15 6.15
C GLY A 157 -1.09 -0.65 6.07
N GLY A 158 -1.77 -0.22 5.01
CA GLY A 158 -2.14 1.17 4.74
C GLY A 158 -1.01 2.05 4.18
N GLU A 159 0.26 1.64 4.26
CA GLU A 159 1.41 2.49 3.88
C GLU A 159 1.48 2.77 2.38
N ASN A 160 1.12 1.79 1.54
CA ASN A 160 1.15 1.95 0.08
C ASN A 160 0.01 2.84 -0.40
N VAL A 161 -1.18 2.70 0.22
CA VAL A 161 -2.35 3.55 -0.04
C VAL A 161 -2.08 4.98 0.43
N GLU A 162 -1.53 5.15 1.63
CA GLU A 162 -1.13 6.47 2.16
C GLU A 162 -0.16 7.19 1.22
N LEU A 163 0.87 6.49 0.75
CA LEU A 163 1.83 7.05 -0.17
C LEU A 163 1.17 7.44 -1.50
N GLY A 164 0.30 6.58 -2.05
CA GLY A 164 -0.44 6.88 -3.28
C GLY A 164 -1.32 8.13 -3.18
N ILE A 165 -2.12 8.23 -2.12
CA ILE A 165 -2.97 9.40 -1.85
C ILE A 165 -2.11 10.66 -1.73
N ARG A 166 -1.06 10.60 -0.90
CA ARG A 166 -0.17 11.75 -0.66
C ARG A 166 0.53 12.20 -1.94
N VAL A 167 1.09 11.28 -2.74
CA VAL A 167 1.78 11.61 -4.00
C VAL A 167 0.86 12.41 -4.91
N TRP A 168 -0.38 11.94 -5.11
CA TRP A 168 -1.35 12.63 -5.95
C TRP A 168 -1.79 13.99 -5.38
N GLN A 169 -2.15 14.04 -4.11
CA GLN A 169 -2.59 15.28 -3.48
C GLN A 169 -1.49 16.34 -3.45
N CYS A 170 -0.23 15.94 -3.32
CA CYS A 170 0.92 16.84 -3.19
C CYS A 170 1.65 17.09 -4.53
N GLY A 171 1.01 16.79 -5.67
CA GLY A 171 1.44 17.24 -7.00
C GLY A 171 2.43 16.32 -7.73
N GLY A 172 2.59 15.07 -7.29
CA GLY A 172 3.22 14.01 -8.05
C GLY A 172 2.20 13.13 -8.80
N SER A 173 2.67 12.01 -9.32
CA SER A 173 1.81 10.98 -9.91
C SER A 173 2.29 9.57 -9.56
N VAL A 174 1.34 8.65 -9.50
CA VAL A 174 1.60 7.21 -9.43
C VAL A 174 1.29 6.58 -10.79
N GLU A 175 2.23 5.81 -11.30
CA GLU A 175 2.12 5.17 -12.61
C GLU A 175 2.57 3.70 -12.54
N VAL A 176 1.79 2.82 -13.17
CA VAL A 176 2.18 1.44 -13.45
C VAL A 176 2.78 1.38 -14.85
N LEU A 177 3.96 0.79 -15.01
CA LEU A 177 4.61 0.65 -16.32
C LEU A 177 4.46 -0.78 -16.86
N PRO A 178 3.68 -0.98 -17.95
CA PRO A 178 3.52 -2.30 -18.58
C PRO A 178 4.84 -2.96 -18.99
N CYS A 179 5.82 -2.18 -19.45
CA CYS A 179 7.13 -2.69 -19.89
C CYS A 179 8.07 -3.06 -18.74
N SER A 180 7.80 -2.61 -17.52
CA SER A 180 8.59 -3.00 -16.34
C SER A 180 7.83 -4.07 -15.59
N ARG A 181 8.09 -5.34 -15.87
CA ARG A 181 7.44 -6.46 -15.20
C ARG A 181 8.33 -7.06 -14.12
N ILE A 182 7.72 -7.45 -13.00
CA ILE A 182 8.34 -8.31 -11.99
C ILE A 182 7.34 -9.39 -11.59
N ALA A 183 7.83 -10.55 -11.17
CA ALA A 183 6.99 -11.59 -10.59
C ALA A 183 7.14 -11.56 -9.07
N HIS A 184 6.04 -11.71 -8.33
CA HIS A 184 5.99 -11.67 -6.86
C HIS A 184 5.31 -12.92 -6.32
N ILE A 185 5.84 -13.52 -5.24
CA ILE A 185 5.19 -14.67 -4.60
C ILE A 185 3.94 -14.22 -3.84
N GLU A 186 2.76 -14.53 -4.40
CA GLU A 186 1.50 -14.35 -3.70
C GLU A 186 1.38 -15.37 -2.56
N ARG A 187 1.17 -14.86 -1.35
CA ARG A 187 1.06 -15.70 -0.16
C ARG A 187 -0.39 -15.89 0.20
N ALA A 188 -0.78 -17.13 0.48
CA ALA A 188 -2.07 -17.44 1.08
C ALA A 188 -2.24 -16.80 2.47
N HIS A 189 -1.15 -16.61 3.22
CA HIS A 189 -1.17 -16.00 4.55
C HIS A 189 0.03 -15.07 4.78
N LYS A 190 -0.16 -13.99 5.56
CA LYS A 190 0.89 -13.00 5.89
C LYS A 190 1.47 -13.29 7.29
N PRO A 191 2.69 -13.86 7.40
CA PRO A 191 3.23 -14.38 8.66
C PRO A 191 3.94 -13.30 9.52
N TYR A 192 3.42 -12.06 9.55
CA TYR A 192 4.14 -10.94 10.19
C TYR A 192 3.85 -10.79 11.69
N THR A 193 2.64 -11.14 12.10
CA THR A 193 2.12 -11.05 13.49
C THR A 193 0.85 -11.89 13.61
N GLU A 194 0.46 -12.26 14.83
CA GLU A 194 -0.76 -13.00 15.11
C GLU A 194 -2.03 -12.16 14.85
N ASP A 195 -2.00 -10.87 15.20
CA ASP A 195 -3.11 -9.93 14.98
C ASP A 195 -2.70 -8.82 14.02
N LEU A 196 -2.81 -9.11 12.72
CA LEU A 196 -2.55 -8.13 11.67
C LEU A 196 -3.64 -7.06 11.60
N THR A 197 -4.87 -7.43 11.97
CA THR A 197 -6.06 -6.59 11.87
C THR A 197 -5.95 -5.35 12.75
N ALA A 198 -5.50 -5.50 14.01
CA ALA A 198 -5.32 -4.36 14.90
C ALA A 198 -4.32 -3.32 14.35
N HIS A 199 -3.17 -3.76 13.83
CA HIS A 199 -2.18 -2.84 13.25
C HIS A 199 -2.69 -2.18 11.98
N VAL A 200 -3.38 -2.92 11.10
CA VAL A 200 -3.96 -2.34 9.89
C VAL A 200 -5.01 -1.29 10.27
N ARG A 201 -5.97 -1.61 11.16
CA ARG A 201 -6.98 -0.66 11.66
C ARG A 201 -6.35 0.62 12.21
N ARG A 202 -5.30 0.48 13.02
CA ARG A 202 -4.57 1.64 13.56
C ARG A 202 -3.95 2.48 12.45
N ASN A 203 -3.24 1.84 11.51
CA ASN A 203 -2.57 2.54 10.42
C ASN A 203 -3.57 3.22 9.47
N THR A 204 -4.68 2.57 9.14
CA THR A 204 -5.71 3.14 8.25
C THR A 204 -6.38 4.36 8.86
N LEU A 205 -6.61 4.37 10.18
CA LEU A 205 -7.06 5.56 10.88
C LEU A 205 -6.05 6.72 10.85
N ARG A 206 -4.74 6.44 10.91
CA ARG A 206 -3.70 7.47 10.70
C ARG A 206 -3.83 8.09 9.31
N VAL A 207 -3.99 7.26 8.26
CA VAL A 207 -4.21 7.74 6.88
C VAL A 207 -5.46 8.61 6.82
N ALA A 208 -6.58 8.10 7.34
CA ALA A 208 -7.87 8.76 7.28
C ALA A 208 -7.85 10.15 7.93
N LYS A 209 -7.27 10.26 9.13
CA LYS A 209 -7.19 11.54 9.87
C LYS A 209 -6.23 12.56 9.26
N VAL A 210 -5.26 12.15 8.45
CA VAL A 210 -4.30 13.06 7.82
C VAL A 210 -4.74 13.46 6.43
N TRP A 211 -5.23 12.52 5.61
CA TRP A 211 -5.32 12.70 4.15
C TRP A 211 -6.75 12.68 3.59
N MET A 212 -7.72 12.15 4.32
CA MET A 212 -9.05 11.83 3.79
C MET A 212 -10.15 12.82 4.16
N ASP A 213 -9.81 13.93 4.83
CA ASP A 213 -10.71 15.06 5.11
C ASP A 213 -12.07 14.63 5.71
N GLU A 214 -13.19 15.04 5.10
CA GLU A 214 -14.55 14.64 5.49
C GLU A 214 -14.86 13.17 5.19
N PHE A 215 -14.14 12.55 4.24
CA PHE A 215 -14.34 11.16 3.82
C PHE A 215 -13.68 10.15 4.76
N LYS A 216 -12.95 10.61 5.79
CA LYS A 216 -12.48 9.72 6.86
C LYS A 216 -13.64 8.91 7.45
N SER A 217 -14.86 9.46 7.50
CA SER A 217 -16.07 8.75 7.94
C SER A 217 -16.27 7.41 7.22
N HIS A 218 -15.88 7.30 5.95
CA HIS A 218 -16.02 6.07 5.18
C HIS A 218 -15.08 4.97 5.67
N VAL A 219 -13.86 5.33 6.10
CA VAL A 219 -12.93 4.39 6.74
C VAL A 219 -13.48 3.92 8.08
N TYR A 220 -14.10 4.82 8.85
CA TYR A 220 -14.74 4.47 10.12
C TYR A 220 -15.91 3.51 9.90
N MET A 221 -16.76 3.77 8.89
CA MET A 221 -17.84 2.85 8.52
C MET A 221 -17.30 1.50 8.06
N ALA A 222 -16.29 1.50 7.19
CA ALA A 222 -15.69 0.29 6.63
C ALA A 222 -14.99 -0.59 7.67
N TRP A 223 -14.52 -0.03 8.78
CA TRP A 223 -13.95 -0.80 9.90
C TRP A 223 -14.90 -0.94 11.09
N ASN A 224 -16.16 -0.51 10.94
CA ASN A 224 -17.17 -0.46 12.00
C ASN A 224 -16.64 0.20 13.30
N ILE A 225 -15.98 1.35 13.15
CA ILE A 225 -15.38 2.13 14.24
C ILE A 225 -16.30 3.31 14.56
N PRO A 226 -16.65 3.56 15.83
CA PRO A 226 -17.43 4.74 16.21
C PRO A 226 -16.68 6.05 15.87
N GLN A 227 -17.38 7.04 15.31
CA GLN A 227 -16.74 8.29 14.87
C GLN A 227 -16.27 9.19 16.02
N GLU A 228 -17.02 9.20 17.13
CA GLU A 228 -16.75 10.08 18.28
C GLU A 228 -15.61 9.56 19.15
N ASP A 229 -15.60 8.25 19.42
CA ASP A 229 -14.56 7.57 20.17
C ASP A 229 -14.18 6.25 19.49
N SER A 230 -13.05 6.25 18.79
CA SER A 230 -12.55 5.05 18.15
C SER A 230 -11.99 4.02 19.13
N GLY A 231 -11.64 4.42 20.37
CA GLY A 231 -10.91 3.58 21.33
C GLY A 231 -9.48 3.18 20.91
N ILE A 232 -9.08 3.47 19.67
CA ILE A 232 -7.78 3.10 19.09
C ILE A 232 -6.79 4.26 19.23
N ASP A 233 -5.68 4.02 19.94
CA ASP A 233 -4.55 4.94 19.97
C ASP A 233 -3.76 4.86 18.66
N ILE A 234 -3.87 5.92 17.86
CA ILE A 234 -3.16 6.05 16.60
C ILE A 234 -1.81 6.76 16.74
N GLY A 235 -1.43 7.21 17.93
CA GLY A 235 -0.24 8.02 18.19
C GLY A 235 -0.31 9.43 17.59
N ASP A 236 0.82 10.16 17.66
CA ASP A 236 0.89 11.51 17.11
C ASP A 236 0.95 11.50 15.56
N ILE A 237 0.20 12.42 14.96
CA ILE A 237 0.11 12.66 13.51
C ILE A 237 0.41 14.12 13.15
N SER A 238 0.91 14.92 14.10
CA SER A 238 1.16 16.35 13.93
C SER A 238 2.16 16.63 12.82
N GLU A 239 3.24 15.85 12.73
CA GLU A 239 4.23 15.99 11.67
C GLU A 239 3.65 15.70 10.27
N ARG A 240 2.79 14.67 10.15
CA ARG A 240 2.13 14.34 8.88
C ARG A 240 1.15 15.44 8.44
N LYS A 241 0.40 16.01 9.38
CA LYS A 241 -0.48 17.16 9.12
C LYS A 241 0.31 18.41 8.73
N ALA A 242 1.41 18.69 9.43
CA ALA A 242 2.30 19.82 9.13
C ALA A 242 2.92 19.68 7.73
N LEU A 243 3.35 18.48 7.37
CA LEU A 243 3.87 18.15 6.04
C LEU A 243 2.82 18.40 4.95
N ARG A 244 1.59 17.89 5.14
CA ARG A 244 0.46 18.13 4.21
C ARG A 244 0.23 19.63 3.96
N LYS A 245 0.26 20.43 5.04
CA LYS A 245 0.12 21.89 4.97
C LYS A 245 1.31 22.53 4.25
N LYS A 246 2.55 22.14 4.59
CA LYS A 246 3.79 22.66 4.01
C LYS A 246 3.84 22.45 2.50
N LEU A 247 3.44 21.27 2.02
CA LEU A 247 3.42 20.90 0.61
C LEU A 247 2.20 21.44 -0.15
N GLN A 248 1.29 22.15 0.54
CA GLN A 248 0.07 22.71 -0.05
C GLN A 248 -0.76 21.65 -0.81
N CYS A 249 -0.87 20.46 -0.22
CA CYS A 249 -1.53 19.34 -0.87
C CYS A 249 -3.03 19.61 -1.06
N LYS A 250 -3.58 19.08 -2.14
CA LYS A 250 -5.00 19.17 -2.50
C LYS A 250 -5.88 18.39 -1.52
N THR A 251 -7.19 18.66 -1.59
CA THR A 251 -8.20 17.97 -0.77
C THR A 251 -8.41 16.52 -1.24
N PHE A 252 -8.98 15.68 -0.37
CA PHE A 252 -9.35 14.33 -0.73
C PHE A 252 -10.52 14.31 -1.72
N ARG A 253 -11.42 15.30 -1.63
CA ARG A 253 -12.45 15.49 -2.65
C ARG A 253 -11.86 15.66 -4.06
N TRP A 254 -10.81 16.47 -4.19
CA TRP A 254 -10.12 16.62 -5.49
C TRP A 254 -9.52 15.29 -5.95
N TYR A 255 -8.93 14.52 -5.04
CA TYR A 255 -8.36 13.21 -5.33
C TYR A 255 -9.43 12.24 -5.87
N LEU A 256 -10.57 12.11 -5.18
CA LEU A 256 -11.66 11.24 -5.62
C LEU A 256 -12.20 11.66 -7.00
N VAL A 257 -12.41 12.96 -7.23
CA VAL A 257 -12.96 13.42 -8.53
C VAL A 257 -11.96 13.33 -9.67
N SER A 258 -10.67 13.59 -9.42
CA SER A 258 -9.66 13.77 -10.47
C SER A 258 -8.76 12.56 -10.70
N VAL A 259 -8.64 11.69 -9.70
CA VAL A 259 -7.69 10.57 -9.70
C VAL A 259 -8.43 9.23 -9.56
N TYR A 260 -9.43 9.15 -8.67
CA TYR A 260 -10.13 7.88 -8.40
C TYR A 260 -11.68 8.01 -8.44
N PRO A 261 -12.26 8.41 -9.59
CA PRO A 261 -13.70 8.68 -9.69
C PRO A 261 -14.59 7.44 -9.57
N GLU A 262 -14.02 6.24 -9.74
CA GLU A 262 -14.72 4.97 -9.58
C GLU A 262 -14.93 4.56 -8.12
N MET A 263 -14.22 5.19 -7.17
CA MET A 263 -14.38 4.89 -5.74
C MET A 263 -15.75 5.40 -5.26
N ARG A 264 -16.60 4.48 -4.81
CA ARG A 264 -17.96 4.80 -4.36
C ARG A 264 -17.93 5.74 -3.17
N MET A 265 -18.65 6.86 -3.25
CA MET A 265 -18.87 7.76 -2.11
C MET A 265 -20.26 7.52 -1.51
N TYR A 266 -20.36 7.58 -0.18
CA TYR A 266 -21.62 7.56 0.55
C TYR A 266 -21.92 9.00 1.01
N SER A 267 -23.11 9.49 0.67
CA SER A 267 -23.66 10.73 1.22
C SER A 267 -24.85 10.42 2.10
N ASP A 268 -25.15 11.32 3.05
CA ASP A 268 -26.39 11.29 3.82
C ASP A 268 -26.60 9.98 4.62
N THR A 269 -25.50 9.35 5.06
CA THR A 269 -25.56 8.16 5.90
C THR A 269 -26.29 8.46 7.20
N VAL A 270 -27.47 7.87 7.38
CA VAL A 270 -28.30 8.03 8.59
C VAL A 270 -27.74 7.21 9.75
N ALA A 271 -27.31 5.97 9.47
CA ALA A 271 -26.73 5.08 10.45
C ALA A 271 -25.79 4.08 9.76
N TYR A 272 -24.80 3.60 10.52
CA TYR A 272 -23.96 2.46 10.18
C TYR A 272 -23.64 1.72 11.48
N GLY A 273 -23.29 0.45 11.37
CA GLY A 273 -23.02 -0.39 12.53
C GLY A 273 -23.47 -1.80 12.25
N VAL A 274 -23.70 -2.54 13.34
CA VAL A 274 -24.07 -3.96 13.27
C VAL A 274 -25.58 -4.14 13.40
N LEU A 275 -26.14 -5.05 12.61
CA LEU A 275 -27.53 -5.49 12.76
C LEU A 275 -27.62 -6.66 13.73
N GLN A 276 -27.86 -6.35 15.01
CA GLN A 276 -28.00 -7.33 16.08
C GLN A 276 -29.41 -7.94 16.11
N ASN A 277 -29.49 -9.25 16.34
CA ASN A 277 -30.76 -9.95 16.45
C ASN A 277 -31.44 -9.62 17.80
N GLY A 278 -32.66 -9.08 17.75
CA GLY A 278 -33.41 -8.69 18.94
C GLY A 278 -33.86 -9.84 19.85
N LEU A 279 -33.88 -11.08 19.37
CA LEU A 279 -34.22 -12.27 20.15
C LEU A 279 -32.98 -13.01 20.69
N LYS A 280 -31.81 -12.79 20.08
CA LYS A 280 -30.52 -13.38 20.45
C LYS A 280 -29.42 -12.33 20.33
N SER A 281 -29.14 -11.63 21.42
CA SER A 281 -28.19 -10.51 21.45
C SER A 281 -26.74 -10.90 21.17
N ASP A 282 -26.39 -12.18 21.21
CA ASP A 282 -25.07 -12.69 20.82
C ASP A 282 -24.91 -12.84 19.31
N LEU A 283 -26.00 -12.75 18.54
CA LEU A 283 -26.00 -12.95 17.09
C LEU A 283 -26.23 -11.66 16.31
N CYS A 284 -25.44 -11.49 15.26
CA CYS A 284 -25.47 -10.38 14.34
C CYS A 284 -25.60 -10.89 12.90
N LEU A 285 -26.23 -10.09 12.02
CA LEU A 285 -26.16 -10.33 10.59
C LEU A 285 -24.70 -10.23 10.15
N ASP A 286 -24.26 -11.11 9.25
CA ASP A 286 -22.91 -11.16 8.73
C ASP A 286 -22.98 -11.46 7.23
N GLN A 287 -22.02 -10.96 6.45
CA GLN A 287 -21.94 -11.24 5.01
C GLN A 287 -21.72 -12.73 4.73
N GLY A 288 -21.09 -13.46 5.65
CA GLY A 288 -20.71 -14.86 5.47
C GLY A 288 -19.52 -15.02 4.53
N PRO A 289 -19.24 -16.26 4.08
CA PRO A 289 -18.14 -16.53 3.17
C PRO A 289 -18.28 -15.80 1.82
N ASP A 290 -17.20 -15.20 1.34
CA ASP A 290 -17.15 -14.47 0.05
C ASP A 290 -17.65 -15.29 -1.15
N THR A 291 -17.57 -16.61 -1.07
CA THR A 291 -17.94 -17.54 -2.16
C THR A 291 -19.45 -17.68 -2.35
N GLU A 292 -20.25 -17.45 -1.30
CA GLU A 292 -21.68 -17.77 -1.32
C GLU A 292 -22.57 -16.54 -1.52
N ASN A 293 -22.12 -15.35 -1.12
CA ASN A 293 -22.91 -14.11 -1.15
C ASN A 293 -24.29 -14.26 -0.46
N ILE A 294 -24.42 -15.19 0.49
CA ILE A 294 -25.63 -15.41 1.28
C ILE A 294 -25.32 -14.93 2.69
N PRO A 295 -26.01 -13.88 3.18
CA PRO A 295 -25.78 -13.40 4.53
C PRO A 295 -26.21 -14.45 5.56
N ILE A 296 -25.46 -14.54 6.65
CA ILE A 296 -25.65 -15.51 7.73
C ILE A 296 -25.93 -14.79 9.06
N MET A 297 -26.41 -15.55 10.04
CA MET A 297 -26.37 -15.12 11.44
C MET A 297 -25.09 -15.64 12.07
N TYR A 298 -24.25 -14.77 12.62
CA TYR A 298 -22.98 -15.14 13.24
C TYR A 298 -22.79 -14.46 14.59
N ILE A 299 -21.80 -14.92 15.37
CA ILE A 299 -21.48 -14.29 16.65
C ILE A 299 -21.04 -12.85 16.40
N CYS A 300 -21.63 -11.90 17.13
CA CYS A 300 -21.22 -10.50 17.06
C CYS A 300 -19.75 -10.38 17.51
N HIS A 301 -18.85 -9.98 16.61
CA HIS A 301 -17.41 -9.97 16.89
C HIS A 301 -16.72 -8.62 16.71
N GLY A 302 -17.27 -7.69 15.92
CA GLY A 302 -16.69 -6.34 15.75
C GLY A 302 -15.25 -6.32 15.19
N MET A 303 -14.83 -7.42 14.58
CA MET A 303 -13.47 -7.60 14.00
C MET A 303 -13.41 -7.13 12.55
N THR A 304 -14.47 -7.38 11.79
CA THR A 304 -14.72 -6.92 10.41
C THR A 304 -16.14 -6.37 10.34
N PRO A 305 -16.54 -5.68 9.26
CA PRO A 305 -17.94 -5.37 9.01
C PRO A 305 -18.84 -6.61 9.18
N GLN A 306 -19.92 -6.44 9.93
CA GLN A 306 -21.02 -7.38 10.11
C GLN A 306 -22.33 -6.63 9.86
#